data_AF-A0A218QUL8-F1
#
_entry.id   AF-A0A218QUL8-F1
#
_cell.length_a   1.000
_cell.length_b   1.000
_cell.length_c   1.000
_cell.angle_alpha   90.00
_cell.angle_beta   90.00
_cell.angle_gamma   90.00
#
_symmetry.space_group_name_H-M   'P 1'
#
loop_
_entity.id
_entity.type
_entity.pdbx_description
1 polymer ?
#
loop_
_entity_poly.entity_id
_entity_poly.type
_entity_poly.pdbx_seq_one_letter_code
_entity_poly.pdbx_strand_id
1 'polypeptide(L)'
;MEWEWSRYNREGLASFVTNKAVEFLRLPENRVDIARSQGRYQLVEAIYNALVEQNIRYTPEKYHPSNAKQRIRTPVEILDKPGEGTCLDLAALFCGLCLGNDLLPLLIVTEGHALAAVSLTHGLRDWNIFNRRERDLFKDKPLEDVEQLRELIVSDVYIAIECTGFAYSKSLPKNFPEGVGRTEDGILPFERAIAAGREQLNQTDRPFRFALDIPVAHYEWRIESANIPNSNFVLPSPLHKFQSLIADKTEGFVGREYVFSAIAEFINSQLNGYFTIEADPGVGKSAILAKYVQEHDCIAHFNVRSQSINRASQFLESVCKQLINRYDLPYPSLPTEATRDGNFLAQLLDEVSPKLPESRKLVIAIDALDEVDLASQDVGANILYLPSSLPQGVYFLLTRRRVTLPFVVHAPQHLFKLMEYRDQSRQDVQNYIWDPTRRPKLQVWIDRREMTVEEFVNQLADKSENNFMYLRYVLPQIEDGFYQDLSIESLPKGLEGYYEDHWRRMGMTAKPLPRTKLKIIYILGEILQPASRHLISKYASENQLTVQDVLDEWEQFLHEQLIDYQTCYSIYHTSFQDFLNRKDIVQAAGVDIKIINVMIADYLWEGLFGDE
;
A
#
# COMPACT_ATOMS: atom_id res chain seq x y z
N MET A 1 -18.16 2.52 17.70
CA MET A 1 -19.42 3.25 17.49
C MET A 1 -20.26 2.39 16.56
N GLU A 2 -21.39 1.84 16.98
CA GLU A 2 -22.19 1.00 16.09
C GLU A 2 -22.83 1.86 14.98
N TRP A 3 -22.79 1.38 13.74
CA TRP A 3 -23.46 2.04 12.62
C TRP A 3 -24.98 1.83 12.77
N GLU A 4 -25.70 2.93 13.03
CA GLU A 4 -27.13 2.90 13.26
C GLU A 4 -27.83 3.92 12.36
N TRP A 5 -28.68 3.42 11.48
CA TRP A 5 -29.46 4.23 10.55
C TRP A 5 -30.85 4.54 11.11
N SER A 6 -31.25 5.81 11.03
CA SER A 6 -32.63 6.23 11.30
C SER A 6 -33.46 6.16 10.03
N ARG A 7 -34.53 5.36 10.02
CA ARG A 7 -35.43 5.21 8.86
C ARG A 7 -36.13 6.52 8.46
N TYR A 8 -36.09 7.54 9.32
CA TYR A 8 -36.59 8.89 9.03
C TYR A 8 -35.57 9.78 8.29
N ASN A 9 -34.29 9.45 8.33
CA ASN A 9 -33.21 10.17 7.64
C ASN A 9 -32.76 9.34 6.43
N ARG A 10 -33.48 9.46 5.31
CA ARG A 10 -33.24 8.62 4.12
C ARG A 10 -31.88 8.92 3.50
N GLU A 11 -31.53 10.20 3.43
CA GLU A 11 -30.27 10.73 2.92
C GLU A 11 -29.10 10.20 3.74
N GLY A 12 -29.24 10.20 5.07
CA GLY A 12 -28.21 9.73 5.99
C GLY A 12 -27.81 8.26 5.82
N LEU A 13 -28.62 7.44 5.14
CA LEU A 13 -28.24 6.07 4.77
C LEU A 13 -26.97 6.04 3.91
N ALA A 14 -26.75 7.06 3.08
CA ALA A 14 -25.56 7.16 2.23
C ALA A 14 -24.25 7.22 3.04
N SER A 15 -24.30 7.66 4.30
CA SER A 15 -23.13 7.66 5.18
C SER A 15 -22.59 6.25 5.44
N PHE A 16 -23.43 5.21 5.38
CA PHE A 16 -23.00 3.82 5.60
C PHE A 16 -22.44 3.14 4.34
N VAL A 17 -22.33 3.87 3.24
CA VAL A 17 -21.62 3.43 2.03
C VAL A 17 -20.25 4.09 2.03
N THR A 18 -19.18 3.30 1.97
CA THR A 18 -17.81 3.83 2.00
C THR A 18 -16.94 3.20 0.92
N ASN A 19 -16.18 4.02 0.21
CA ASN A 19 -15.21 3.56 -0.79
C ASN A 19 -14.05 2.77 -0.16
N LYS A 20 -13.80 2.94 1.15
CA LYS A 20 -12.84 2.15 1.93
C LYS A 20 -13.21 0.67 2.01
N ALA A 21 -14.43 0.27 1.61
CA ALA A 21 -14.80 -1.14 1.51
C ALA A 21 -13.81 -1.96 0.66
N VAL A 22 -13.17 -1.33 -0.33
CA VAL A 22 -12.17 -1.99 -1.19
C VAL A 22 -10.85 -2.35 -0.50
N GLU A 23 -10.63 -1.85 0.72
CA GLU A 23 -9.49 -2.24 1.56
C GLU A 23 -9.69 -3.65 2.14
N PHE A 24 -10.92 -4.17 2.15
CA PHE A 24 -11.30 -5.43 2.78
C PHE A 24 -11.62 -6.56 1.80
N LEU A 25 -11.70 -6.28 0.49
CA LEU A 25 -11.97 -7.27 -0.55
C LEU A 25 -11.01 -7.11 -1.73
N ARG A 26 -10.20 -8.15 -1.98
CA ARG A 26 -9.29 -8.21 -3.13
C ARG A 26 -10.03 -8.79 -4.35
N LEU A 27 -9.94 -8.10 -5.48
CA LEU A 27 -10.36 -8.67 -6.76
C LEU A 27 -9.23 -9.54 -7.34
N PRO A 28 -9.54 -10.70 -7.94
CA PRO A 28 -8.53 -11.62 -8.48
C PRO A 28 -7.74 -11.03 -9.66
N GLU A 29 -8.35 -10.11 -10.41
CA GLU A 29 -7.73 -9.43 -11.55
C GLU A 29 -7.44 -7.94 -11.25
N ASN A 30 -6.45 -7.38 -11.95
CA ASN A 30 -6.07 -5.98 -11.81
C ASN A 30 -7.18 -5.04 -12.32
N ARG A 31 -7.59 -4.09 -11.48
CA ARG A 31 -8.67 -3.11 -11.74
C ARG A 31 -8.44 -2.31 -13.02
N VAL A 32 -7.18 -1.95 -13.31
CA VAL A 32 -6.81 -1.18 -14.51
C VAL A 32 -6.97 -2.02 -15.78
N ASP A 33 -6.73 -3.33 -15.68
CA ASP A 33 -6.78 -4.24 -16.82
C ASP A 33 -8.22 -4.61 -17.16
N ILE A 34 -9.10 -4.87 -16.17
CA ILE A 34 -10.53 -5.16 -16.40
C ILE A 34 -11.25 -3.96 -17.01
N ALA A 35 -11.04 -2.76 -16.45
CA ALA A 35 -11.72 -1.54 -16.89
C ALA A 35 -11.31 -1.11 -18.31
N ARG A 36 -10.08 -1.39 -18.74
CA ARG A 36 -9.56 -1.04 -20.07
C ARG A 36 -9.83 -2.09 -21.14
N SER A 37 -9.97 -3.38 -20.79
CA SER A 37 -10.05 -4.46 -21.77
C SER A 37 -11.44 -5.10 -21.92
N GLN A 38 -12.28 -5.10 -20.88
CA GLN A 38 -13.54 -5.85 -20.87
C GLN A 38 -14.79 -4.98 -20.66
N GLY A 39 -14.71 -3.92 -19.84
CA GLY A 39 -15.80 -2.96 -19.62
C GLY A 39 -16.38 -2.98 -18.20
N ARG A 40 -17.32 -2.05 -17.90
CA ARG A 40 -17.90 -1.90 -16.55
C ARG A 40 -18.74 -3.10 -16.11
N TYR A 41 -19.42 -3.76 -17.04
CA TYR A 41 -20.24 -4.95 -16.77
C TYR A 41 -19.40 -6.06 -16.13
N GLN A 42 -18.24 -6.36 -16.72
CA GLN A 42 -17.32 -7.39 -16.25
C GLN A 42 -16.67 -7.01 -14.93
N LEU A 43 -16.41 -5.73 -14.68
CA LEU A 43 -15.93 -5.28 -13.37
C LEU A 43 -16.99 -5.47 -12.28
N VAL A 44 -18.26 -5.20 -12.59
CA VAL A 44 -19.39 -5.46 -11.68
C VAL A 44 -19.52 -6.96 -11.40
N GLU A 45 -19.41 -7.80 -12.43
CA GLU A 45 -19.40 -9.26 -12.30
C GLU A 45 -18.24 -9.75 -11.44
N ALA A 46 -17.03 -9.23 -11.65
CA ALA A 46 -15.85 -9.58 -10.87
C ALA A 46 -16.01 -9.22 -9.38
N ILE A 47 -16.60 -8.06 -9.06
CA ILE A 47 -16.92 -7.67 -7.69
C ILE A 47 -17.95 -8.63 -7.07
N TYR A 48 -19.00 -8.96 -7.82
CA TYR A 48 -20.03 -9.89 -7.36
C TYR A 48 -19.45 -11.28 -7.06
N ASN A 49 -18.65 -11.82 -7.98
CA ASN A 49 -18.03 -13.14 -7.82
C ASN A 49 -17.01 -13.15 -6.67
N ALA A 50 -16.21 -12.09 -6.50
CA ALA A 50 -15.31 -11.98 -5.36
C ALA A 50 -16.04 -12.01 -4.00
N LEU A 51 -17.27 -11.47 -3.93
CA LEU A 51 -18.11 -11.54 -2.73
C LEU A 51 -18.70 -12.94 -2.50
N VAL A 52 -19.04 -13.68 -3.56
CA VAL A 52 -19.48 -15.08 -3.46
C VAL A 52 -18.40 -15.95 -2.79
N GLU A 53 -17.12 -15.69 -3.10
CA GLU A 53 -15.97 -16.40 -2.52
C GLU A 53 -15.77 -16.13 -1.02
N GLN A 54 -16.36 -15.06 -0.47
CA GLN A 54 -16.21 -14.70 0.96
C GLN A 54 -17.08 -15.53 1.90
N ASN A 55 -17.92 -16.45 1.39
CA ASN A 55 -18.76 -17.33 2.22
C ASN A 55 -19.72 -16.60 3.17
N ILE A 56 -20.20 -15.42 2.78
CA ILE A 56 -21.11 -14.59 3.58
C ILE A 56 -22.47 -15.28 3.74
N ARG A 57 -23.03 -15.34 4.94
CA ARG A 57 -24.37 -15.89 5.20
C ARG A 57 -25.41 -14.79 5.29
N TYR A 58 -26.57 -15.04 4.71
CA TYR A 58 -27.69 -14.13 4.90
C TYR A 58 -28.29 -14.33 6.30
N THR A 59 -28.44 -13.23 7.04
CA THR A 59 -29.10 -13.21 8.35
C THR A 59 -30.17 -12.12 8.33
N PRO A 60 -31.43 -12.40 8.73
CA PRO A 60 -32.47 -11.37 8.80
C PRO A 60 -32.12 -10.28 9.83
N GLU A 61 -32.78 -9.13 9.71
CA GLU A 61 -32.64 -8.04 10.68
C GLU A 61 -32.94 -8.57 12.10
N LYS A 62 -32.01 -8.32 13.04
CA LYS A 62 -32.23 -8.65 14.45
C LYS A 62 -33.28 -7.70 15.03
N TYR A 63 -34.13 -8.22 15.91
CA TYR A 63 -35.12 -7.41 16.62
C TYR A 63 -34.48 -6.18 17.27
N HIS A 64 -35.03 -5.00 16.98
CA HIS A 64 -34.64 -3.74 17.60
C HIS A 64 -35.83 -3.18 18.41
N PRO A 65 -35.64 -2.66 19.64
CA PRO A 65 -36.74 -2.14 20.47
C PRO A 65 -37.50 -0.97 19.85
N SER A 66 -36.92 -0.33 18.82
CA SER A 66 -37.53 0.75 18.06
C SER A 66 -37.54 0.38 16.57
N ASN A 67 -38.72 0.35 15.96
CA ASN A 67 -38.88 0.15 14.51
C ASN A 67 -38.36 1.33 13.68
N ALA A 68 -37.95 2.44 14.32
CA ALA A 68 -37.44 3.64 13.65
C ALA A 68 -35.95 3.56 13.31
N LYS A 69 -35.22 2.60 13.86
CA LYS A 69 -33.76 2.46 13.73
C LYS A 69 -33.40 1.07 13.25
N GLN A 70 -32.38 0.99 12.41
CA GLN A 70 -31.81 -0.26 11.93
C GLN A 70 -30.30 -0.20 12.07
N ARG A 71 -29.69 -1.22 12.68
CA ARG A 71 -28.24 -1.37 12.69
C ARG A 71 -27.77 -1.76 11.29
N ILE A 72 -26.73 -1.09 10.81
CA ILE A 72 -26.01 -1.44 9.60
C ILE A 72 -24.69 -2.06 10.02
N ARG A 73 -24.30 -3.20 9.45
CA ARG A 73 -22.97 -3.79 9.68
C ARG A 73 -21.93 -3.06 8.82
N THR A 74 -20.75 -2.89 9.38
CA THR A 74 -19.59 -2.38 8.64
C THR A 74 -19.10 -3.40 7.61
N PRO A 75 -18.33 -2.98 6.58
CA PRO A 75 -17.70 -3.92 5.66
C PRO A 75 -16.90 -5.03 6.35
N VAL A 76 -16.21 -4.68 7.45
CA VAL A 76 -15.44 -5.63 8.27
C VAL A 76 -16.35 -6.68 8.90
N GLU A 77 -17.44 -6.28 9.55
CA GLU A 77 -18.37 -7.22 10.19
C GLU A 77 -19.08 -8.16 9.20
N ILE A 78 -19.23 -7.74 7.94
CA ILE A 78 -19.85 -8.55 6.88
C ILE A 78 -18.85 -9.55 6.28
N LEU A 79 -17.58 -9.12 6.11
CA LEU A 79 -16.54 -9.90 5.43
C LEU A 79 -15.72 -10.78 6.38
N ASP A 80 -15.57 -10.39 7.64
CA ASP A 80 -14.87 -11.17 8.67
C ASP A 80 -15.83 -12.07 9.48
N LYS A 81 -15.30 -13.08 10.16
CA LYS A 81 -16.09 -14.08 10.90
C LYS A 81 -17.01 -13.39 11.92
N PRO A 82 -18.32 -13.69 11.92
CA PRO A 82 -18.97 -14.86 11.33
C PRO A 82 -19.34 -14.77 9.84
N GLY A 83 -19.13 -13.62 9.20
CA GLY A 83 -19.40 -13.38 7.78
C GLY A 83 -20.90 -13.34 7.51
N GLU A 84 -21.63 -12.35 8.02
CA GLU A 84 -23.09 -12.29 7.92
C GLU A 84 -23.61 -10.92 7.52
N GLY A 85 -24.72 -10.87 6.78
CA GLY A 85 -25.36 -9.60 6.39
C GLY A 85 -26.86 -9.71 6.13
N THR A 86 -27.57 -8.61 6.39
CA THR A 86 -28.94 -8.36 5.92
C THR A 86 -28.92 -7.87 4.46
N CYS A 87 -30.08 -7.80 3.80
CA CYS A 87 -30.16 -7.23 2.44
C CYS A 87 -29.60 -5.80 2.36
N LEU A 88 -29.80 -4.98 3.39
CA LEU A 88 -29.28 -3.62 3.43
C LEU A 88 -27.77 -3.57 3.65
N ASP A 89 -27.24 -4.43 4.52
CA ASP A 89 -25.78 -4.56 4.75
C ASP A 89 -25.07 -4.91 3.43
N LEU A 90 -25.59 -5.92 2.72
CA LEU A 90 -25.02 -6.44 1.49
C LEU A 90 -25.13 -5.41 0.35
N ALA A 91 -26.26 -4.71 0.23
CA ALA A 91 -26.42 -3.64 -0.76
C ALA A 91 -25.47 -2.46 -0.50
N ALA A 92 -25.32 -2.02 0.75
CA ALA A 92 -24.40 -0.94 1.12
C ALA A 92 -22.93 -1.33 0.89
N LEU A 93 -22.53 -2.55 1.27
CA LEU A 93 -21.20 -3.10 1.00
C LEU A 93 -20.90 -3.14 -0.50
N PHE A 94 -21.83 -3.66 -1.30
CA PHE A 94 -21.68 -3.75 -2.75
C PHE A 94 -21.52 -2.36 -3.39
N CYS A 95 -22.32 -1.37 -2.96
CA CYS A 95 -22.16 0.02 -3.40
C CYS A 95 -20.79 0.59 -3.01
N GLY A 96 -20.31 0.33 -1.79
CA GLY A 96 -18.99 0.79 -1.34
C GLY A 96 -17.85 0.22 -2.18
N LEU A 97 -17.92 -1.06 -2.51
CA LEU A 97 -16.97 -1.73 -3.39
C LEU A 97 -17.02 -1.17 -4.82
N CYS A 98 -18.21 -0.86 -5.34
CA CYS A 98 -18.34 -0.20 -6.64
C CYS A 98 -17.66 1.17 -6.64
N LEU A 99 -17.89 2.02 -5.63
CA LEU A 99 -17.25 3.34 -5.53
C LEU A 99 -15.72 3.25 -5.52
N GLY A 100 -15.15 2.39 -4.67
CA GLY A 100 -13.70 2.24 -4.60
C GLY A 100 -13.06 1.57 -5.83
N ASN A 101 -13.88 1.07 -6.76
CA ASN A 101 -13.47 0.53 -8.06
C ASN A 101 -13.88 1.43 -9.24
N ASP A 102 -14.09 2.74 -9.00
CA ASP A 102 -14.40 3.75 -10.04
C ASP A 102 -15.73 3.51 -10.79
N LEU A 103 -16.69 2.84 -10.14
CA LEU A 103 -18.06 2.66 -10.63
C LEU A 103 -19.03 3.62 -9.93
N LEU A 104 -20.19 3.89 -10.56
CA LEU A 104 -21.26 4.72 -10.02
C LEU A 104 -22.45 3.88 -9.54
N PRO A 105 -22.57 3.61 -8.23
CA PRO A 105 -23.69 2.85 -7.69
C PRO A 105 -24.85 3.73 -7.24
N LEU A 106 -26.05 3.18 -7.36
CA LEU A 106 -27.27 3.59 -6.68
C LEU A 106 -27.58 2.58 -5.56
N LEU A 107 -27.90 3.07 -4.37
CA LEU A 107 -28.47 2.25 -3.30
C LEU A 107 -30.00 2.38 -3.35
N ILE A 108 -30.70 1.26 -3.51
CA ILE A 108 -32.15 1.21 -3.70
C ILE A 108 -32.81 0.57 -2.49
N VAL A 109 -33.85 1.23 -1.95
CA VAL A 109 -34.64 0.73 -0.82
C VAL A 109 -36.09 0.54 -1.24
N THR A 110 -36.62 -0.64 -0.93
CA THR A 110 -38.03 -1.02 -1.06
C THR A 110 -38.59 -1.35 0.32
N GLU A 111 -39.89 -1.59 0.44
CA GLU A 111 -40.47 -2.02 1.71
C GLU A 111 -39.91 -3.38 2.13
N GLY A 112 -39.11 -3.40 3.21
CA GLY A 112 -38.54 -4.62 3.78
C GLY A 112 -37.36 -5.22 3.01
N HIS A 113 -36.85 -4.55 1.97
CA HIS A 113 -35.71 -5.07 1.19
C HIS A 113 -34.85 -3.96 0.56
N ALA A 114 -33.60 -4.28 0.24
CA ALA A 114 -32.65 -3.36 -0.37
C ALA A 114 -31.80 -4.06 -1.44
N LEU A 115 -31.43 -3.31 -2.47
CA LEU A 115 -30.63 -3.77 -3.60
C LEU A 115 -29.75 -2.63 -4.12
N ALA A 116 -28.86 -2.93 -5.07
CA ALA A 116 -28.01 -1.93 -5.71
C ALA A 116 -28.33 -1.81 -7.21
N ALA A 117 -27.98 -0.69 -7.83
CA ALA A 117 -27.83 -0.60 -9.27
C ALA A 117 -26.50 0.07 -9.63
N VAL A 118 -25.88 -0.27 -10.76
CA VAL A 118 -24.57 0.28 -11.15
C VAL A 118 -24.61 0.81 -12.57
N SER A 119 -24.06 2.00 -12.79
CA SER A 119 -23.99 2.61 -14.11
C SER A 119 -23.07 1.81 -15.03
N LEU A 120 -23.53 1.53 -16.25
CA LEU A 120 -22.69 0.98 -17.31
C LEU A 120 -22.09 2.09 -18.20
N THR A 121 -22.68 3.28 -18.19
CA THR A 121 -22.32 4.39 -19.08
C THR A 121 -21.25 5.31 -18.49
N HIS A 122 -21.24 5.53 -17.16
CA HIS A 122 -20.36 6.49 -16.49
C HIS A 122 -19.58 5.86 -15.32
N GLY A 123 -18.35 6.34 -15.07
CA GLY A 123 -17.52 5.94 -13.92
C GLY A 123 -17.54 7.00 -12.80
N LEU A 124 -16.91 6.71 -11.66
CA LEU A 124 -16.89 7.65 -10.54
C LEU A 124 -16.25 8.99 -10.92
N ARG A 125 -15.21 8.97 -11.76
CA ARG A 125 -14.59 10.21 -12.31
C ARG A 125 -15.56 11.08 -13.10
N ASP A 126 -16.60 10.50 -13.67
CA ASP A 126 -17.61 11.19 -14.47
C ASP A 126 -18.85 11.59 -13.64
N TRP A 127 -18.82 11.46 -12.31
CA TRP A 127 -20.01 11.62 -11.46
C TRP A 127 -20.73 12.97 -11.64
N ASN A 128 -19.98 14.04 -11.95
CA ASN A 128 -20.48 15.41 -12.12
C ASN A 128 -20.40 15.94 -13.57
N ILE A 129 -20.14 15.07 -14.56
CA ILE A 129 -20.02 15.50 -15.96
C ILE A 129 -21.38 16.01 -16.50
N PHE A 130 -21.33 17.01 -17.39
CA PHE A 130 -22.53 17.69 -17.89
C PHE A 130 -23.49 16.76 -18.68
N ASN A 131 -23.00 15.70 -19.33
CA ASN A 131 -23.82 14.79 -20.12
C ASN A 131 -24.51 13.69 -19.30
N ARG A 132 -24.27 13.62 -17.98
CA ARG A 132 -24.93 12.68 -17.07
C ARG A 132 -26.29 13.25 -16.61
N ARG A 133 -27.27 13.23 -17.52
CA ARG A 133 -28.59 13.86 -17.31
C ARG A 133 -29.40 13.23 -16.18
N GLU A 134 -29.21 11.94 -15.96
CA GLU A 134 -29.90 11.20 -14.90
C GLU A 134 -29.51 11.66 -13.49
N ARG A 135 -28.39 12.38 -13.33
CA ARG A 135 -27.99 13.00 -12.06
C ARG A 135 -29.05 13.98 -11.56
N ASP A 136 -29.74 14.70 -12.45
CA ASP A 136 -30.73 15.71 -12.08
C ASP A 136 -31.90 15.11 -11.27
N LEU A 137 -32.15 13.80 -11.42
CA LEU A 137 -33.14 13.06 -10.64
C LEU A 137 -32.80 12.98 -9.14
N PHE A 138 -31.52 13.12 -8.80
CA PHE A 138 -30.97 12.99 -7.45
C PHE A 138 -30.41 14.30 -6.91
N LYS A 139 -30.57 15.43 -7.61
CA LYS A 139 -29.83 16.66 -7.27
C LYS A 139 -30.15 17.19 -5.87
N ASP A 140 -31.44 17.28 -5.53
CA ASP A 140 -31.88 17.95 -4.30
C ASP A 140 -32.37 16.96 -3.23
N LYS A 141 -32.70 15.72 -3.61
CA LYS A 141 -33.29 14.72 -2.72
C LYS A 141 -33.16 13.29 -3.29
N PRO A 142 -33.37 12.26 -2.46
CA PRO A 142 -33.49 10.88 -2.94
C PRO A 142 -34.55 10.74 -4.04
N LEU A 143 -34.31 9.86 -5.01
CA LEU A 143 -35.29 9.55 -6.04
C LEU A 143 -36.44 8.75 -5.42
N GLU A 144 -37.68 9.25 -5.54
CA GLU A 144 -38.89 8.64 -4.97
C GLU A 144 -39.83 8.06 -6.05
N ASP A 145 -39.57 8.35 -7.32
CA ASP A 145 -40.35 7.85 -8.45
C ASP A 145 -39.73 6.57 -9.03
N VAL A 146 -40.45 5.46 -8.90
CA VAL A 146 -40.01 4.15 -9.38
C VAL A 146 -39.98 4.07 -10.92
N GLU A 147 -40.83 4.81 -11.63
CA GLU A 147 -40.86 4.75 -13.10
C GLU A 147 -39.61 5.37 -13.69
N GLN A 148 -39.11 6.46 -13.09
CA GLN A 148 -37.84 7.07 -13.48
C GLN A 148 -36.66 6.12 -13.26
N LEU A 149 -36.64 5.39 -12.14
CA LEU A 149 -35.61 4.37 -11.89
C LEU A 149 -35.72 3.20 -12.87
N ARG A 150 -36.95 2.74 -13.17
CA ARG A 150 -37.18 1.66 -14.15
C ARG A 150 -36.71 2.07 -15.53
N GLU A 151 -36.95 3.30 -15.95
CA GLU A 151 -36.47 3.81 -17.24
C GLU A 151 -34.94 3.68 -17.36
N LEU A 152 -34.19 4.07 -16.32
CA LEU A 152 -32.72 3.93 -16.28
C LEU A 152 -32.25 2.47 -16.38
N ILE A 153 -33.02 1.52 -15.86
CA ILE A 153 -32.67 0.10 -15.85
C ILE A 153 -33.06 -0.60 -17.16
N VAL A 154 -34.21 -0.23 -17.73
CA VAL A 154 -34.70 -0.78 -19.00
C VAL A 154 -33.88 -0.26 -20.19
N SER A 155 -33.35 0.95 -20.09
CA SER A 155 -32.44 1.55 -21.09
C SER A 155 -30.98 1.13 -20.94
N ASP A 156 -30.69 0.16 -20.06
CA ASP A 156 -29.34 -0.37 -19.76
C ASP A 156 -28.31 0.70 -19.36
N VAL A 157 -28.77 1.88 -18.92
CA VAL A 157 -27.91 2.92 -18.31
C VAL A 157 -27.38 2.40 -16.97
N TYR A 158 -28.25 1.71 -16.23
CA TYR A 158 -27.94 1.03 -14.97
C TYR A 158 -28.33 -0.45 -15.02
N ILE A 159 -27.54 -1.29 -14.37
CA ILE A 159 -27.93 -2.68 -14.08
C ILE A 159 -28.29 -2.81 -12.59
N ALA A 160 -29.50 -3.29 -12.31
CA ALA A 160 -29.96 -3.60 -10.95
C ALA A 160 -29.47 -4.98 -10.52
N ILE A 161 -29.03 -5.12 -9.27
CA ILE A 161 -28.38 -6.32 -8.73
C ILE A 161 -29.00 -6.68 -7.38
N GLU A 162 -29.52 -7.89 -7.28
CA GLU A 162 -29.97 -8.48 -6.02
C GLU A 162 -28.77 -8.90 -5.15
N CYS A 163 -28.35 -8.02 -4.25
CA CYS A 163 -27.14 -8.22 -3.44
C CYS A 163 -27.25 -9.36 -2.42
N THR A 164 -28.44 -9.84 -2.07
CA THR A 164 -28.54 -11.08 -1.26
C THR A 164 -28.11 -12.32 -2.06
N GLY A 165 -27.92 -12.20 -3.37
CA GLY A 165 -27.51 -13.28 -4.24
C GLY A 165 -26.12 -13.83 -3.94
N PHE A 166 -25.17 -12.99 -3.53
CA PHE A 166 -23.81 -13.44 -3.16
C PHE A 166 -23.70 -13.96 -1.72
N ALA A 167 -24.80 -13.92 -0.95
CA ALA A 167 -24.86 -14.48 0.40
C ALA A 167 -25.56 -15.85 0.40
N TYR A 168 -24.98 -16.81 1.11
CA TYR A 168 -25.46 -18.18 1.24
C TYR A 168 -26.76 -18.22 2.05
N SER A 169 -27.82 -18.75 1.44
CA SER A 169 -29.09 -19.07 2.11
C SER A 169 -29.89 -20.12 1.36
N LYS A 170 -30.33 -21.15 2.08
CA LYS A 170 -31.24 -22.19 1.56
C LYS A 170 -32.70 -21.98 1.99
N SER A 171 -32.95 -21.01 2.87
CA SER A 171 -34.25 -20.79 3.52
C SER A 171 -34.99 -19.55 3.05
N LEU A 172 -34.43 -18.79 2.08
CA LEU A 172 -35.12 -17.62 1.54
C LEU A 172 -36.42 -18.02 0.82
N PRO A 173 -37.53 -17.32 1.07
CA PRO A 173 -38.82 -17.66 0.48
C PRO A 173 -38.81 -17.53 -1.05
N LYS A 174 -39.33 -18.56 -1.75
CA LYS A 174 -39.39 -18.61 -3.22
C LYS A 174 -40.50 -17.73 -3.84
N ASN A 175 -41.29 -17.04 -3.02
CA ASN A 175 -42.29 -16.09 -3.48
C ASN A 175 -41.71 -14.70 -3.74
N PHE A 176 -40.47 -14.44 -3.33
CA PHE A 176 -39.76 -13.20 -3.63
C PHE A 176 -38.57 -13.44 -4.58
N PRO A 177 -38.19 -12.45 -5.41
CA PRO A 177 -37.12 -12.61 -6.41
C PRO A 177 -35.81 -13.15 -5.84
N GLU A 178 -35.43 -12.72 -4.62
CA GLU A 178 -34.19 -13.13 -3.96
C GLU A 178 -34.11 -14.61 -3.60
N GLY A 179 -35.25 -15.32 -3.54
CA GLY A 179 -35.31 -16.76 -3.24
C GLY A 179 -35.43 -17.66 -4.46
N VAL A 180 -35.64 -17.10 -5.65
CA VAL A 180 -35.89 -17.84 -6.89
C VAL A 180 -34.60 -18.01 -7.69
N GLY A 181 -34.29 -19.24 -8.12
CA GLY A 181 -33.15 -19.52 -9.00
C GLY A 181 -31.78 -19.60 -8.29
N ARG A 182 -31.77 -19.85 -6.97
CA ARG A 182 -30.54 -20.13 -6.23
C ARG A 182 -29.95 -21.51 -6.58
N THR A 183 -28.63 -21.62 -6.60
CA THR A 183 -27.90 -22.89 -6.76
C THR A 183 -28.10 -23.82 -5.56
N GLU A 184 -27.58 -25.05 -5.64
CA GLU A 184 -27.61 -26.00 -4.52
C GLU A 184 -26.90 -25.48 -3.25
N ASP A 185 -25.89 -24.63 -3.45
CA ASP A 185 -25.14 -23.95 -2.38
C ASP A 185 -25.91 -22.77 -1.78
N GLY A 186 -26.98 -22.32 -2.42
CA GLY A 186 -27.87 -21.27 -1.91
C GLY A 186 -27.41 -19.86 -2.27
N ILE A 187 -26.71 -19.68 -3.39
CA ILE A 187 -26.34 -18.36 -3.97
C ILE A 187 -27.10 -18.13 -5.30
N LEU A 188 -27.24 -16.88 -5.74
CA LEU A 188 -27.76 -16.55 -7.08
C LEU A 188 -26.58 -16.39 -8.06
N PRO A 189 -26.59 -17.07 -9.22
CA PRO A 189 -25.67 -16.74 -10.31
C PRO A 189 -25.81 -15.26 -10.72
N PHE A 190 -24.72 -14.63 -11.17
CA PHE A 190 -24.69 -13.18 -11.46
C PHE A 190 -25.82 -12.71 -12.40
N GLU A 191 -26.02 -13.39 -13.54
CA GLU A 191 -27.12 -13.13 -14.48
C GLU A 191 -28.51 -13.23 -13.83
N ARG A 192 -28.69 -14.19 -12.92
CA ARG A 192 -29.94 -14.35 -12.18
C ARG A 192 -30.10 -13.23 -11.14
N ALA A 193 -29.02 -12.79 -10.50
CA ALA A 193 -29.05 -11.66 -9.56
C ALA A 193 -29.44 -10.35 -10.25
N ILE A 194 -29.04 -10.16 -11.51
CA ILE A 194 -29.49 -9.03 -12.34
C ILE A 194 -30.99 -9.12 -12.62
N ALA A 195 -31.46 -10.27 -13.09
CA ALA A 195 -32.89 -10.50 -13.34
C ALA A 195 -33.73 -10.30 -12.07
N ALA A 196 -33.27 -10.82 -10.93
CA ALA A 196 -33.92 -10.64 -9.64
C ALA A 196 -33.97 -9.16 -9.23
N GLY A 197 -32.89 -8.40 -9.42
CA GLY A 197 -32.86 -6.96 -9.16
C GLY A 197 -33.92 -6.19 -9.96
N ARG A 198 -34.13 -6.56 -11.24
CA ARG A 198 -35.21 -6.00 -12.08
C ARG A 198 -36.60 -6.38 -11.56
N GLU A 199 -36.78 -7.64 -11.17
CA GLU A 199 -38.05 -8.16 -10.64
C GLU A 199 -38.45 -7.49 -9.30
N GLN A 200 -37.49 -7.12 -8.45
CA GLN A 200 -37.76 -6.44 -7.17
C GLN A 200 -38.53 -5.14 -7.38
N LEU A 201 -38.21 -4.37 -8.42
CA LEU A 201 -38.87 -3.09 -8.71
C LEU A 201 -40.33 -3.24 -9.16
N ASN A 202 -40.77 -4.47 -9.47
CA ASN A 202 -42.13 -4.78 -9.89
C ASN A 202 -42.96 -5.45 -8.79
N GLN A 203 -42.40 -5.66 -7.59
CA GLN A 203 -43.11 -6.29 -6.48
C GLN A 203 -44.14 -5.34 -5.87
N THR A 204 -45.42 -5.71 -5.95
CA THR A 204 -46.51 -4.94 -5.31
C THR A 204 -46.50 -5.05 -3.79
N ASP A 205 -46.01 -6.19 -3.27
CA ASP A 205 -45.97 -6.47 -1.84
C ASP A 205 -44.82 -5.74 -1.12
N ARG A 206 -43.81 -5.31 -1.89
CA ARG A 206 -42.65 -4.55 -1.40
C ARG A 206 -42.45 -3.30 -2.24
N PRO A 207 -43.33 -2.28 -2.11
CA PRO A 207 -43.25 -1.09 -2.95
C PRO A 207 -41.92 -0.36 -2.79
N PHE A 208 -41.44 0.24 -3.89
CA PHE A 208 -40.28 1.12 -3.90
C PHE A 208 -40.45 2.28 -2.90
N ARG A 209 -39.37 2.61 -2.18
CA ARG A 209 -39.34 3.72 -1.21
C ARG A 209 -38.51 4.87 -1.70
N PHE A 210 -37.24 4.63 -2.00
CA PHE A 210 -36.33 5.62 -2.56
C PHE A 210 -35.07 4.98 -3.14
N ALA A 211 -34.34 5.73 -3.95
CA ALA A 211 -32.98 5.42 -4.39
C ALA A 211 -32.03 6.59 -4.12
N LEU A 212 -30.79 6.26 -3.78
CA LEU A 212 -29.72 7.20 -3.51
C LEU A 212 -28.63 7.04 -4.57
N ASP A 213 -28.31 8.12 -5.26
CA ASP A 213 -27.06 8.25 -5.99
C ASP A 213 -25.95 8.53 -4.98
N ILE A 214 -25.10 7.54 -4.72
CA ILE A 214 -24.13 7.64 -3.63
C ILE A 214 -23.08 8.73 -3.90
N PRO A 215 -22.49 8.85 -5.10
CA PRO A 215 -21.63 9.99 -5.45
C PRO A 215 -22.30 11.35 -5.24
N VAL A 216 -23.55 11.53 -5.66
CA VAL A 216 -24.29 12.80 -5.42
C VAL A 216 -24.48 13.03 -3.92
N ALA A 217 -24.86 12.01 -3.16
CA ALA A 217 -25.01 12.12 -1.72
C ALA A 217 -23.69 12.49 -1.00
N HIS A 218 -22.58 11.86 -1.39
CA HIS A 218 -21.26 12.13 -0.78
C HIS A 218 -20.71 13.50 -1.17
N TYR A 219 -20.78 13.88 -2.45
CA TYR A 219 -20.07 15.05 -2.96
C TYR A 219 -20.95 16.30 -3.07
N GLU A 220 -22.20 16.16 -3.50
CA GLU A 220 -23.12 17.29 -3.69
C GLU A 220 -23.89 17.59 -2.40
N TRP A 221 -24.46 16.58 -1.75
CA TRP A 221 -25.13 16.75 -0.45
C TRP A 221 -24.16 16.80 0.73
N ARG A 222 -22.87 16.51 0.50
CA ARG A 222 -21.79 16.53 1.50
C ARG A 222 -22.04 15.58 2.68
N ILE A 223 -22.62 14.42 2.40
CA ILE A 223 -22.80 13.37 3.41
C ILE A 223 -21.49 12.60 3.52
N GLU A 224 -20.74 12.86 4.58
CA GLU A 224 -19.51 12.12 4.87
C GLU A 224 -19.84 10.64 5.13
N SER A 225 -19.05 9.75 4.52
CA SER A 225 -19.13 8.34 4.85
C SER A 225 -18.73 8.14 6.31
N ALA A 226 -19.55 7.42 7.06
CA ALA A 226 -19.29 7.01 8.42
C ALA A 226 -17.90 6.34 8.48
N ASN A 227 -17.11 6.77 9.45
CA ASN A 227 -15.87 6.07 9.74
C ASN A 227 -16.23 4.63 10.09
N ILE A 228 -15.53 3.69 9.46
CA ILE A 228 -15.48 2.33 9.98
C ILE A 228 -14.81 2.50 11.35
N PRO A 229 -15.55 2.30 12.46
CA PRO A 229 -14.97 2.45 13.79
C PRO A 229 -13.72 1.60 13.84
N ASN A 230 -12.75 1.94 14.69
CA ASN A 230 -11.68 1.02 15.06
C ASN A 230 -12.33 -0.20 15.74
N SER A 231 -12.97 -1.08 14.97
CA SER A 231 -13.20 -2.45 15.31
C SER A 231 -11.81 -3.02 15.44
N ASN A 232 -11.53 -3.52 16.62
CA ASN A 232 -10.38 -4.35 16.88
C ASN A 232 -10.36 -5.46 15.84
N PHE A 233 -9.54 -5.20 14.82
CA PHE A 233 -8.90 -6.13 13.91
C PHE A 233 -9.76 -6.91 12.90
N VAL A 234 -9.56 -6.59 11.62
CA VAL A 234 -8.58 -7.30 10.76
C VAL A 234 -7.83 -6.24 9.95
N LEU A 235 -6.64 -5.85 10.39
CA LEU A 235 -5.62 -5.39 9.44
C LEU A 235 -5.05 -6.67 8.80
N PRO A 236 -5.13 -6.84 7.46
CA PRO A 236 -4.67 -8.09 6.84
C PRO A 236 -3.14 -8.12 6.87
N SER A 237 -2.58 -8.86 7.83
CA SER A 237 -1.15 -9.22 7.94
C SER A 237 -0.16 -8.02 7.83
N PRO A 238 1.16 -8.21 8.05
CA PRO A 238 2.16 -7.19 7.72
C PRO A 238 2.11 -6.69 6.28
N LEU A 239 1.39 -7.38 5.39
CA LEU A 239 1.27 -7.00 3.99
C LEU A 239 0.59 -5.64 3.82
N HIS A 240 -0.44 -5.22 4.56
CA HIS A 240 -1.14 -3.97 4.20
C HIS A 240 -0.36 -2.65 4.42
N LYS A 241 0.38 -2.49 5.53
CA LYS A 241 1.12 -1.23 5.79
C LYS A 241 2.34 -1.08 4.87
N PHE A 242 2.98 -2.21 4.55
CA PHE A 242 4.20 -2.24 3.75
C PHE A 242 3.97 -2.89 2.39
N GLN A 243 2.73 -3.00 1.89
CA GLN A 243 2.43 -3.81 0.70
C GLN A 243 3.13 -3.29 -0.53
N SER A 244 2.96 -2.00 -0.77
CA SER A 244 3.58 -1.32 -1.90
C SER A 244 5.10 -1.38 -1.79
N LEU A 245 5.65 -1.27 -0.58
CA LEU A 245 7.09 -1.42 -0.34
C LEU A 245 7.56 -2.84 -0.63
N ILE A 246 6.89 -3.87 -0.10
CA ILE A 246 7.25 -5.28 -0.33
C ILE A 246 7.12 -5.61 -1.81
N ALA A 247 6.05 -5.18 -2.49
CA ALA A 247 5.88 -5.36 -3.93
C ALA A 247 7.01 -4.69 -4.71
N ASP A 248 7.32 -3.43 -4.42
CA ASP A 248 8.43 -2.66 -5.03
C ASP A 248 9.81 -3.31 -4.81
N LYS A 249 10.04 -3.88 -3.61
CA LYS A 249 11.31 -4.55 -3.27
C LYS A 249 11.41 -5.97 -3.82
N THR A 250 10.30 -6.61 -4.16
CA THR A 250 10.26 -8.00 -4.67
C THR A 250 10.02 -8.08 -6.18
N GLU A 251 9.73 -6.96 -6.84
CA GLU A 251 9.60 -6.89 -8.30
C GLU A 251 10.90 -7.36 -8.98
N GLY A 252 10.79 -8.39 -9.82
CA GLY A 252 11.93 -8.97 -10.53
C GLY A 252 12.99 -9.58 -9.61
N PHE A 253 12.65 -9.98 -8.38
CA PHE A 253 13.60 -10.59 -7.44
C PHE A 253 14.17 -11.91 -8.00
N VAL A 254 15.49 -12.10 -7.89
CA VAL A 254 16.20 -13.28 -8.39
C VAL A 254 17.21 -13.79 -7.35
N GLY A 255 17.26 -15.11 -7.18
CA GLY A 255 18.33 -15.81 -6.46
C GLY A 255 18.29 -15.65 -4.94
N ARG A 256 19.48 -15.54 -4.33
CA ARG A 256 19.68 -15.42 -2.86
C ARG A 256 19.38 -16.67 -2.04
N GLU A 257 19.29 -17.83 -2.69
CA GLU A 257 19.01 -19.12 -2.04
C GLU A 257 19.97 -19.46 -0.89
N TYR A 258 21.24 -19.10 -1.03
CA TYR A 258 22.25 -19.30 0.00
C TYR A 258 21.98 -18.49 1.28
N VAL A 259 21.30 -17.33 1.17
CA VAL A 259 20.89 -16.51 2.31
C VAL A 259 19.68 -17.14 3.00
N PHE A 260 18.66 -17.54 2.21
CA PHE A 260 17.46 -18.19 2.76
C PHE A 260 17.79 -19.54 3.41
N SER A 261 18.73 -20.29 2.84
CA SER A 261 19.25 -21.53 3.43
C SER A 261 19.92 -21.27 4.79
N ALA A 262 20.72 -20.21 4.90
CA ALA A 262 21.36 -19.84 6.17
C ALA A 262 20.33 -19.39 7.23
N ILE A 263 19.29 -18.68 6.83
CA ILE A 263 18.16 -18.32 7.72
C ILE A 263 17.47 -19.59 8.22
N ALA A 264 17.14 -20.52 7.32
CA ALA A 264 16.49 -21.77 7.68
C ALA A 264 17.36 -22.64 8.62
N GLU A 265 18.66 -22.74 8.34
CA GLU A 265 19.62 -23.46 9.20
C GLU A 265 19.69 -22.85 10.60
N PHE A 266 19.73 -21.52 10.71
CA PHE A 266 19.73 -20.83 12.00
C PHE A 266 18.45 -21.10 12.79
N ILE A 267 17.28 -20.96 12.16
CA ILE A 267 15.98 -21.21 12.80
C ILE A 267 15.85 -22.67 13.23
N ASN A 268 16.38 -23.62 12.47
CA ASN A 268 16.30 -25.05 12.80
C ASN A 268 17.32 -25.50 13.86
N SER A 269 18.45 -24.81 14.00
CA SER A 269 19.53 -25.18 14.93
C SER A 269 19.44 -24.51 16.29
N GLN A 270 18.76 -23.36 16.39
CA GLN A 270 18.61 -22.61 17.62
C GLN A 270 17.19 -22.74 18.19
N LEU A 271 17.01 -22.52 19.49
CA LEU A 271 15.68 -22.49 20.11
C LEU A 271 14.98 -21.13 19.97
N ASN A 272 15.76 -20.07 19.79
CA ASN A 272 15.37 -18.68 19.58
C ASN A 272 16.60 -17.91 19.09
N GLY A 273 16.44 -16.64 18.69
CA GLY A 273 17.59 -15.77 18.48
C GLY A 273 17.43 -14.69 17.42
N TYR A 274 18.54 -14.02 17.13
CA TYR A 274 18.63 -12.91 16.19
C TYR A 274 19.52 -13.27 15.00
N PHE A 275 18.96 -13.27 13.79
CA PHE A 275 19.69 -13.39 12.54
C PHE A 275 19.79 -12.02 11.89
N THR A 276 21.01 -11.52 11.67
CA THR A 276 21.24 -10.18 11.10
C THR A 276 21.96 -10.27 9.76
N ILE A 277 21.33 -9.75 8.70
CA ILE A 277 21.94 -9.58 7.39
C ILE A 277 22.66 -8.23 7.34
N GLU A 278 23.98 -8.26 7.20
CA GLU A 278 24.82 -7.07 7.05
C GLU A 278 25.39 -6.99 5.63
N ALA A 279 25.23 -5.83 4.99
CA ALA A 279 25.74 -5.57 3.65
C ALA A 279 25.86 -4.07 3.37
N ASP A 280 26.57 -3.74 2.30
CA ASP A 280 26.68 -2.37 1.80
C ASP A 280 25.35 -1.87 1.19
N PRO A 281 25.19 -0.55 0.98
CA PRO A 281 23.99 0.02 0.36
C PRO A 281 23.75 -0.49 -1.06
N GLY A 282 22.48 -0.70 -1.44
CA GLY A 282 22.10 -1.12 -2.80
C GLY A 282 22.32 -2.60 -3.15
N VAL A 283 22.93 -3.39 -2.28
CA VAL A 283 23.16 -4.84 -2.51
C VAL A 283 21.86 -5.66 -2.46
N GLY A 284 20.80 -5.15 -1.83
CA GLY A 284 19.47 -5.79 -1.82
C GLY A 284 19.03 -6.41 -0.49
N LYS A 285 19.55 -5.93 0.66
CA LYS A 285 19.12 -6.40 2.00
C LYS A 285 17.61 -6.33 2.21
N SER A 286 17.02 -5.16 1.96
CA SER A 286 15.57 -4.94 2.07
C SER A 286 14.77 -5.82 1.13
N ALA A 287 15.32 -6.11 -0.06
CA ALA A 287 14.69 -7.03 -1.00
C ALA A 287 14.70 -8.48 -0.49
N ILE A 288 15.81 -8.94 0.09
CA ILE A 288 15.90 -10.27 0.72
C ILE A 288 14.88 -10.38 1.86
N LEU A 289 14.81 -9.37 2.74
CA LEU A 289 13.85 -9.38 3.85
C LEU A 289 12.40 -9.33 3.35
N ALA A 290 12.09 -8.45 2.38
CA ALA A 290 10.76 -8.35 1.80
C ALA A 290 10.33 -9.64 1.11
N LYS A 291 11.25 -10.30 0.39
CA LYS A 291 11.01 -11.61 -0.22
C LYS A 291 10.69 -12.67 0.83
N TYR A 292 11.48 -12.72 1.90
CA TYR A 292 11.21 -13.62 3.02
C TYR A 292 9.82 -13.37 3.64
N VAL A 293 9.47 -12.11 3.88
CA VAL A 293 8.14 -11.73 4.43
C VAL A 293 7.00 -12.06 3.46
N GLN A 294 7.23 -11.99 2.15
CA GLN A 294 6.23 -12.33 1.14
C GLN A 294 5.93 -13.84 1.10
N GLU A 295 6.94 -14.68 1.31
CA GLU A 295 6.83 -16.14 1.20
C GLU A 295 6.58 -16.84 2.54
N HIS A 296 6.91 -16.18 3.65
CA HIS A 296 6.76 -16.71 4.99
C HIS A 296 5.80 -15.88 5.82
N ASP A 297 5.08 -16.58 6.68
CA ASP A 297 4.06 -15.95 7.51
C ASP A 297 4.71 -15.32 8.76
N CYS A 298 5.22 -14.11 8.58
CA CYS A 298 6.00 -13.35 9.58
C CYS A 298 5.22 -12.17 10.16
N ILE A 299 5.75 -11.58 11.22
CA ILE A 299 5.48 -10.19 11.64
C ILE A 299 6.56 -9.31 10.97
N ALA A 300 6.22 -8.13 10.45
CA ALA A 300 7.22 -7.30 9.76
C ALA A 300 7.15 -5.82 10.10
N HIS A 301 8.31 -5.16 10.11
CA HIS A 301 8.45 -3.72 10.22
C HIS A 301 9.61 -3.22 9.36
N PHE A 302 9.35 -2.24 8.49
CA PHE A 302 10.38 -1.62 7.67
C PHE A 302 10.66 -0.22 8.19
N ASN A 303 11.90 0.03 8.61
CA ASN A 303 12.34 1.39 8.90
C ASN A 303 12.62 2.11 7.56
N VAL A 304 11.94 3.23 7.35
CA VAL A 304 12.05 4.06 6.14
C VAL A 304 12.23 5.52 6.56
N ARG A 305 13.49 5.97 6.60
CA ARG A 305 13.84 7.33 7.07
C ARG A 305 13.14 8.41 6.24
N SER A 306 13.11 8.26 4.91
CA SER A 306 12.51 9.24 3.98
C SER A 306 11.00 9.43 4.15
N GLN A 307 10.33 8.50 4.83
CA GLN A 307 8.90 8.57 5.16
C GLN A 307 8.65 8.83 6.65
N SER A 308 9.70 9.15 7.43
CA SER A 308 9.61 9.30 8.89
C SER A 308 9.01 8.07 9.61
N ILE A 309 9.22 6.88 9.06
CA ILE A 309 8.86 5.59 9.67
C ILE A 309 10.15 4.98 10.24
N ASN A 310 10.72 5.59 11.26
CA ASN A 310 12.03 5.18 11.78
C ASN A 310 12.19 5.39 13.30
N ARG A 311 11.09 5.62 14.02
CA ARG A 311 11.10 5.79 15.48
C ARG A 311 10.77 4.49 16.20
N ALA A 312 11.39 4.27 17.35
CA ALA A 312 11.14 3.09 18.18
C ALA A 312 9.67 2.95 18.60
N SER A 313 8.96 4.05 18.86
CA SER A 313 7.54 4.03 19.19
C SER A 313 6.67 3.50 18.03
N GLN A 314 6.98 3.86 16.80
CA GLN A 314 6.28 3.37 15.60
C GLN A 314 6.54 1.88 15.36
N PHE A 315 7.76 1.42 15.63
CA PHE A 315 8.12 0.01 15.61
C PHE A 315 7.31 -0.78 16.65
N LEU A 316 7.34 -0.35 17.91
CA LEU A 316 6.62 -1.01 19.01
C LEU A 316 5.13 -1.05 18.72
N GLU A 317 4.54 0.07 18.30
CA GLU A 317 3.13 0.14 17.92
C GLU A 317 2.80 -0.87 16.82
N SER A 318 3.62 -0.91 15.77
CA SER A 318 3.46 -1.78 14.61
C SER A 318 3.54 -3.26 14.96
N VAL A 319 4.59 -3.68 15.67
CA VAL A 319 4.86 -5.09 16.00
C VAL A 319 3.89 -5.59 17.06
N CYS A 320 3.66 -4.82 18.13
CA CYS A 320 2.72 -5.19 19.19
C CYS A 320 1.29 -5.34 18.64
N LYS A 321 0.83 -4.42 17.78
CA LYS A 321 -0.45 -4.59 17.08
C LYS A 321 -0.48 -5.89 16.32
N GLN A 322 0.49 -6.16 15.44
CA GLN A 322 0.50 -7.37 14.61
C GLN A 322 0.55 -8.67 15.44
N LEU A 323 1.21 -8.67 16.61
CA LEU A 323 1.21 -9.80 17.53
C LEU A 323 -0.16 -10.03 18.18
N ILE A 324 -0.79 -8.96 18.70
CA ILE A 324 -2.11 -9.01 19.38
C ILE A 324 -3.18 -9.61 18.46
N ASN A 325 -3.50 -8.92 17.38
CA ASN A 325 -3.08 -9.44 16.11
C ASN A 325 -3.45 -10.87 15.73
N ARG A 326 -2.38 -11.43 15.17
CA ARG A 326 -2.20 -12.76 14.67
C ARG A 326 -2.47 -13.87 15.69
N TYR A 327 -2.31 -13.58 16.98
CA TYR A 327 -2.39 -14.59 18.05
C TYR A 327 -3.60 -14.42 18.96
N ASP A 328 -4.56 -13.56 18.57
CA ASP A 328 -5.81 -13.30 19.29
C ASP A 328 -5.57 -13.06 20.78
N LEU A 329 -4.65 -12.14 21.08
CA LEU A 329 -4.31 -11.78 22.46
C LEU A 329 -5.41 -10.89 23.05
N PRO A 330 -5.73 -11.00 24.36
CA PRO A 330 -6.88 -10.35 24.99
C PRO A 330 -6.67 -8.85 25.27
N TYR A 331 -6.18 -8.11 24.28
CA TYR A 331 -5.94 -6.66 24.35
C TYR A 331 -6.91 -5.93 23.41
N PRO A 332 -7.95 -5.26 23.94
CA PRO A 332 -8.91 -4.52 23.13
C PRO A 332 -8.34 -3.22 22.55
N SER A 333 -7.13 -2.81 22.95
CA SER A 333 -6.36 -1.74 22.35
C SER A 333 -4.93 -1.85 22.84
N LEU A 334 -3.98 -1.21 22.16
CA LEU A 334 -2.64 -1.03 22.72
C LEU A 334 -2.73 -0.23 24.03
N PRO A 335 -2.14 -0.72 25.14
CA PRO A 335 -1.97 0.08 26.34
C PRO A 335 -1.17 1.35 26.07
N THR A 336 -1.43 2.41 26.83
CA THR A 336 -0.76 3.71 26.66
C THR A 336 0.77 3.62 26.82
N GLU A 337 1.24 2.71 27.66
CA GLU A 337 2.69 2.50 27.92
C GLU A 337 3.35 1.56 26.87
N ALA A 338 2.58 0.97 25.94
CA ALA A 338 3.07 -0.06 25.02
C ALA A 338 4.17 0.41 24.06
N THR A 339 4.29 1.71 23.84
CA THR A 339 5.27 2.32 22.93
C THR A 339 6.36 3.11 23.65
N ARG A 340 6.37 3.07 24.99
CA ARG A 340 7.32 3.83 25.82
C ARG A 340 8.66 3.13 25.94
N ASP A 341 8.64 1.80 26.08
CA ASP A 341 9.80 0.96 26.24
C ASP A 341 9.56 -0.46 25.67
N GLY A 342 10.52 -1.37 25.86
CA GLY A 342 10.45 -2.75 25.36
C GLY A 342 9.71 -3.73 26.26
N ASN A 343 9.21 -3.31 27.43
CA ASN A 343 8.63 -4.23 28.42
C ASN A 343 7.34 -4.88 27.90
N PHE A 344 6.47 -4.09 27.27
CA PHE A 344 5.22 -4.63 26.73
C PHE A 344 5.47 -5.57 25.55
N LEU A 345 6.43 -5.26 24.67
CA LEU A 345 6.82 -6.18 23.61
C LEU A 345 7.33 -7.50 24.20
N ALA A 346 8.23 -7.45 25.19
CA ALA A 346 8.72 -8.66 25.86
C ALA A 346 7.58 -9.49 26.46
N GLN A 347 6.63 -8.85 27.15
CA GLN A 347 5.43 -9.51 27.68
C GLN A 347 4.62 -10.22 26.58
N LEU A 348 4.35 -9.54 25.45
CA LEU A 348 3.61 -10.16 24.34
C LEU A 348 4.34 -11.37 23.77
N LEU A 349 5.67 -11.34 23.67
CA LEU A 349 6.45 -12.49 23.20
C LEU A 349 6.33 -13.68 24.17
N ASP A 350 6.35 -13.43 25.48
CA ASP A 350 6.16 -14.46 26.51
C ASP A 350 4.74 -15.05 26.49
N GLU A 351 3.73 -14.26 26.13
CA GLU A 351 2.34 -14.74 25.96
C GLU A 351 2.12 -15.52 24.66
N VAL A 352 2.85 -15.16 23.59
CA VAL A 352 2.74 -15.81 22.28
C VAL A 352 3.49 -17.13 22.25
N SER A 353 4.69 -17.19 22.82
CA SER A 353 5.56 -18.37 22.77
C SER A 353 4.85 -19.69 23.16
N PRO A 354 4.12 -19.77 24.29
CA PRO A 354 3.38 -20.98 24.69
C PRO A 354 2.21 -21.35 23.76
N LYS A 355 1.72 -20.40 22.96
CA LYS A 355 0.62 -20.61 21.99
C LYS A 355 1.13 -21.13 20.64
N LEU A 356 2.45 -21.14 20.42
CA LEU A 356 3.03 -21.63 19.17
C LEU A 356 2.94 -23.17 19.12
N PRO A 357 2.39 -23.76 18.04
CA PRO A 357 2.54 -25.18 17.77
C PRO A 357 4.02 -25.59 17.73
N GLU A 358 4.37 -26.80 18.15
CA GLU A 358 5.78 -27.28 18.13
C GLU A 358 6.46 -27.13 16.76
N SER A 359 5.68 -27.28 15.68
CA SER A 359 6.12 -27.15 14.29
C SER A 359 6.23 -25.71 13.78
N ARG A 360 5.76 -24.71 14.54
CA ARG A 360 5.64 -23.33 14.08
C ARG A 360 6.56 -22.41 14.88
N LYS A 361 7.27 -21.54 14.18
CA LYS A 361 8.12 -20.50 14.79
C LYS A 361 7.50 -19.12 14.56
N LEU A 362 7.69 -18.21 15.50
CA LEU A 362 7.38 -16.79 15.32
C LEU A 362 8.65 -16.11 14.78
N VAL A 363 8.55 -15.56 13.57
CA VAL A 363 9.61 -14.73 12.99
C VAL A 363 9.14 -13.29 12.90
N ILE A 364 9.94 -12.38 13.44
CA ILE A 364 9.75 -10.93 13.39
C ILE A 364 10.85 -10.33 12.51
N ALA A 365 10.48 -9.88 11.32
CA ALA A 365 11.36 -9.30 10.32
C ALA A 365 11.44 -7.77 10.51
N ILE A 366 12.65 -7.23 10.66
CA ILE A 366 12.90 -5.79 10.84
C ILE A 366 13.94 -5.32 9.82
N ASP A 367 13.53 -4.42 8.94
CA ASP A 367 14.44 -3.87 7.93
C ASP A 367 15.16 -2.61 8.43
N ALA A 368 16.38 -2.43 7.95
CA ALA A 368 17.16 -1.20 8.00
C ALA A 368 17.34 -0.63 9.42
N LEU A 369 17.96 -1.42 10.32
CA LEU A 369 18.28 -0.93 11.67
C LEU A 369 19.20 0.30 11.66
N ASP A 370 19.99 0.51 10.61
CA ASP A 370 20.80 1.71 10.43
C ASP A 370 19.99 2.98 10.12
N GLU A 371 18.70 2.86 9.79
CA GLU A 371 17.84 4.01 9.49
C GLU A 371 17.09 4.55 10.72
N VAL A 372 17.12 3.82 11.84
CA VAL A 372 16.44 4.15 13.11
C VAL A 372 16.91 5.50 13.64
N ASP A 373 15.95 6.33 14.06
CA ASP A 373 16.19 7.60 14.75
C ASP A 373 16.59 7.35 16.21
N LEU A 374 17.88 7.10 16.42
CA LEU A 374 18.46 6.91 17.76
C LEU A 374 18.40 8.17 18.62
N ALA A 375 18.23 9.37 18.05
CA ALA A 375 18.13 10.60 18.82
C ALA A 375 16.77 10.73 19.53
N SER A 376 15.74 10.06 19.00
CA SER A 376 14.41 9.97 19.62
C SER A 376 14.27 8.89 20.68
N GLN A 377 15.33 8.11 20.94
CA GLN A 377 15.33 6.98 21.87
C GLN A 377 16.09 7.32 23.17
N ASP A 378 15.71 6.69 24.28
CA ASP A 378 16.40 6.84 25.55
C ASP A 378 17.89 6.47 25.45
N VAL A 379 18.74 7.28 26.09
CA VAL A 379 20.18 7.05 26.13
C VAL A 379 20.48 5.74 26.84
N GLY A 380 21.23 4.85 26.16
CA GLY A 380 21.61 3.54 26.69
C GLY A 380 20.58 2.44 26.49
N ALA A 381 19.41 2.73 25.94
CA ALA A 381 18.44 1.70 25.56
C ALA A 381 18.94 0.87 24.35
N ASN A 382 18.52 -0.39 24.29
CA ASN A 382 18.75 -1.23 23.12
C ASN A 382 18.00 -0.66 21.91
N ILE A 383 18.57 -0.76 20.71
CA ILE A 383 17.95 -0.25 19.48
C ILE A 383 16.51 -0.79 19.33
N LEU A 384 15.55 0.09 19.03
CA LEU A 384 14.11 -0.22 18.95
C LEU A 384 13.51 -0.84 20.22
N TYR A 385 14.19 -0.70 21.36
CA TYR A 385 13.89 -1.41 22.60
C TYR A 385 13.80 -2.94 22.42
N LEU A 386 14.60 -3.51 21.53
CA LEU A 386 14.60 -4.96 21.29
C LEU A 386 14.92 -5.72 22.59
N PRO A 387 14.20 -6.82 22.91
CA PRO A 387 14.43 -7.60 24.12
C PRO A 387 15.83 -8.23 24.15
N SER A 388 16.52 -8.15 25.30
CA SER A 388 17.83 -8.78 25.44
C SER A 388 17.74 -10.31 25.56
N SER A 389 16.65 -10.84 26.11
CA SER A 389 16.30 -12.26 26.14
C SER A 389 15.06 -12.55 25.29
N LEU A 390 14.96 -13.77 24.76
CA LEU A 390 13.83 -14.22 23.95
C LEU A 390 13.23 -15.51 24.51
N PRO A 391 11.90 -15.69 24.46
CA PRO A 391 11.28 -16.97 24.76
C PRO A 391 11.52 -17.97 23.63
N GLN A 392 11.24 -19.25 23.87
CA GLN A 392 11.44 -20.31 22.90
C GLN A 392 10.55 -20.12 21.65
N GLY A 393 11.09 -20.45 20.48
CA GLY A 393 10.37 -20.38 19.21
C GLY A 393 10.23 -18.98 18.61
N VAL A 394 10.84 -17.96 19.23
CA VAL A 394 10.84 -16.57 18.75
C VAL A 394 12.17 -16.21 18.10
N TYR A 395 12.09 -15.69 16.88
CA TYR A 395 13.25 -15.29 16.09
C TYR A 395 13.05 -13.91 15.50
N PHE A 396 14.15 -13.15 15.45
CA PHE A 396 14.21 -11.87 14.77
C PHE A 396 15.11 -11.98 13.55
N LEU A 397 14.60 -11.54 12.41
CA LEU A 397 15.36 -11.41 11.17
C LEU A 397 15.59 -9.93 10.90
N LEU A 398 16.85 -9.49 10.97
CA LEU A 398 17.24 -8.10 10.96
C LEU A 398 18.06 -7.78 9.71
N THR A 399 17.96 -6.56 9.19
CA THR A 399 18.93 -6.05 8.21
C THR A 399 19.60 -4.77 8.70
N ARG A 400 20.88 -4.59 8.34
CA ARG A 400 21.62 -3.35 8.63
C ARG A 400 22.77 -3.10 7.66
N ARG A 401 23.24 -1.85 7.60
CA ARG A 401 24.58 -1.51 7.11
C ARG A 401 25.66 -1.83 8.14
N ARG A 402 26.92 -1.80 7.70
CA ARG A 402 28.09 -1.93 8.56
C ARG A 402 28.31 -0.65 9.39
N VAL A 403 27.51 -0.49 10.43
CA VAL A 403 27.57 0.63 11.38
C VAL A 403 27.47 0.11 12.81
N THR A 404 28.02 0.88 13.74
CA THR A 404 27.89 0.58 15.18
C THR A 404 26.50 0.97 15.65
N LEU A 405 25.74 0.01 16.17
CA LEU A 405 24.40 0.21 16.72
C LEU A 405 24.38 -0.22 18.18
N PRO A 406 23.57 0.42 19.04
CA PRO A 406 23.36 -0.02 20.42
C PRO A 406 22.50 -1.30 20.42
N PHE A 407 23.07 -2.42 20.00
CA PHE A 407 22.41 -3.71 19.89
C PHE A 407 23.07 -4.71 20.85
N VAL A 408 22.45 -4.91 22.02
CA VAL A 408 22.97 -5.76 23.11
C VAL A 408 21.92 -6.81 23.47
N VAL A 409 22.21 -8.08 23.17
CA VAL A 409 21.31 -9.21 23.45
C VAL A 409 22.07 -10.40 24.02
N HIS A 410 21.38 -11.22 24.81
CA HIS A 410 21.88 -12.44 25.45
C HIS A 410 21.40 -13.73 24.76
N ALA A 411 20.46 -13.61 23.81
CA ALA A 411 20.03 -14.72 22.95
C ALA A 411 21.09 -15.06 21.87
N PRO A 412 21.05 -16.26 21.26
CA PRO A 412 21.91 -16.62 20.14
C PRO A 412 21.84 -15.57 19.01
N GLN A 413 22.99 -15.20 18.47
CA GLN A 413 23.12 -14.24 17.39
C GLN A 413 23.85 -14.87 16.22
N HIS A 414 23.36 -14.63 15.01
CA HIS A 414 24.05 -14.95 13.77
C HIS A 414 24.16 -13.70 12.90
N LEU A 415 25.38 -13.25 12.63
CA LEU A 415 25.67 -12.13 11.74
C LEU A 415 26.05 -12.67 10.36
N PHE A 416 25.14 -12.58 9.41
CA PHE A 416 25.35 -12.98 8.03
C PHE A 416 25.89 -11.80 7.20
N LYS A 417 27.18 -11.81 6.91
CA LYS A 417 27.84 -10.77 6.12
C LYS A 417 27.73 -11.09 4.63
N LEU A 418 26.78 -10.45 3.96
CA LEU A 418 26.47 -10.71 2.55
C LEU A 418 27.69 -10.49 1.64
N MET A 419 28.57 -9.56 2.01
CA MET A 419 29.78 -9.22 1.25
C MET A 419 30.84 -10.32 1.22
N GLU A 420 30.73 -11.35 2.08
CA GLU A 420 31.61 -12.53 2.09
C GLU A 420 31.22 -13.57 1.03
N TYR A 421 30.01 -13.48 0.46
CA TYR A 421 29.45 -14.41 -0.54
C TYR A 421 29.54 -13.84 -1.96
N ARG A 422 30.76 -13.44 -2.37
CA ARG A 422 30.98 -12.72 -3.63
C ARG A 422 30.59 -13.52 -4.86
N ASP A 423 30.94 -14.81 -4.89
CA ASP A 423 30.71 -15.67 -6.06
C ASP A 423 29.22 -16.00 -6.21
N GLN A 424 28.54 -16.35 -5.12
CA GLN A 424 27.09 -16.58 -5.11
C GLN A 424 26.33 -15.31 -5.51
N SER A 425 26.73 -14.16 -4.95
CA SER A 425 26.11 -12.88 -5.32
C SER A 425 26.37 -12.50 -6.77
N ARG A 426 27.52 -12.87 -7.33
CA ARG A 426 27.84 -12.65 -8.75
C ARG A 426 26.94 -13.49 -9.65
N GLN A 427 26.72 -14.76 -9.30
CA GLN A 427 25.82 -15.63 -10.05
C GLN A 427 24.38 -15.08 -10.06
N ASP A 428 23.88 -14.62 -8.91
CA ASP A 428 22.55 -14.01 -8.83
C ASP A 428 22.45 -12.73 -9.66
N VAL A 429 23.51 -11.91 -9.69
CA VAL A 429 23.58 -10.72 -10.55
C VAL A 429 23.56 -11.07 -12.03
N GLN A 430 24.32 -12.07 -12.46
CA GLN A 430 24.31 -12.51 -13.85
C GLN A 430 22.91 -12.99 -14.25
N ASN A 431 22.25 -13.76 -13.39
CA ASN A 431 20.88 -14.21 -13.61
C ASN A 431 19.89 -13.02 -13.69
N TYR A 432 20.05 -12.02 -12.84
CA TYR A 432 19.24 -10.80 -12.85
C TYR A 432 19.40 -9.97 -14.13
N ILE A 433 20.60 -9.91 -14.70
CA ILE A 433 20.87 -9.20 -15.97
C ILE A 433 20.36 -10.01 -17.18
N TRP A 434 20.40 -11.33 -17.09
CA TRP A 434 20.08 -12.21 -18.21
C TRP A 434 18.65 -12.02 -18.72
N ASP A 435 17.64 -12.02 -17.86
CA ASP A 435 16.23 -11.93 -18.28
C ASP A 435 15.90 -10.62 -19.03
N PRO A 436 16.33 -9.43 -18.56
CA PRO A 436 16.20 -8.17 -19.30
C PRO A 436 16.78 -8.21 -20.72
N THR A 437 17.85 -8.98 -20.98
CA THR A 437 18.47 -9.03 -22.32
C THR A 437 17.54 -9.57 -23.42
N ARG A 438 16.45 -10.24 -23.04
CA ARG A 438 15.42 -10.71 -23.98
C ARG A 438 14.50 -9.60 -24.50
N ARG A 439 14.58 -8.40 -23.91
CA ARG A 439 13.77 -7.25 -24.32
C ARG A 439 14.37 -6.64 -25.60
N PRO A 440 13.52 -6.23 -26.59
CA PRO A 440 14.02 -5.75 -27.88
C PRO A 440 14.98 -4.56 -27.81
N LYS A 441 14.75 -3.62 -26.88
CA LYS A 441 15.58 -2.42 -26.71
C LYS A 441 17.01 -2.77 -26.26
N LEU A 442 17.16 -3.67 -25.28
CA LEU A 442 18.48 -4.14 -24.84
C LEU A 442 19.18 -4.95 -25.93
N GLN A 443 18.47 -5.83 -26.63
CA GLN A 443 19.03 -6.58 -27.77
C GLN A 443 19.61 -5.64 -28.83
N VAL A 444 18.86 -4.61 -29.24
CA VAL A 444 19.37 -3.61 -30.20
C VAL A 444 20.61 -2.88 -29.67
N TRP A 445 20.67 -2.57 -28.37
CA TRP A 445 21.83 -1.92 -27.78
C TRP A 445 23.07 -2.83 -27.78
N ILE A 446 22.89 -4.13 -27.50
CA ILE A 446 23.93 -5.16 -27.51
C ILE A 446 24.43 -5.39 -28.95
N ASP A 447 23.51 -5.59 -29.90
CA ASP A 447 23.83 -5.86 -31.31
C ASP A 447 24.59 -4.71 -31.97
N ARG A 448 24.21 -3.45 -31.66
CA ARG A 448 24.90 -2.24 -32.15
C ARG A 448 26.37 -2.15 -31.73
N ARG A 449 26.76 -2.90 -30.70
CA ARG A 449 28.13 -2.94 -30.16
C ARG A 449 28.86 -4.22 -30.56
N GLU A 450 28.26 -5.04 -31.43
CA GLU A 450 28.82 -6.31 -31.89
C GLU A 450 29.18 -7.25 -30.73
N MET A 451 28.42 -7.17 -29.63
CA MET A 451 28.63 -7.99 -28.43
C MET A 451 27.69 -9.18 -28.40
N THR A 452 28.14 -10.28 -27.81
CA THR A 452 27.24 -11.37 -27.41
C THR A 452 26.49 -11.01 -26.12
N VAL A 453 25.34 -11.66 -25.89
CA VAL A 453 24.58 -11.51 -24.64
C VAL A 453 25.42 -11.93 -23.43
N GLU A 454 26.23 -12.97 -23.57
CA GLU A 454 27.10 -13.46 -22.49
C GLU A 454 28.19 -12.44 -22.13
N GLU A 455 28.81 -11.81 -23.12
CA GLU A 455 29.78 -10.74 -22.89
C GLU A 455 29.12 -9.53 -22.21
N PHE A 456 27.92 -9.14 -22.66
CA PHE A 456 27.16 -8.06 -22.04
C PHE A 456 26.87 -8.35 -20.55
N VAL A 457 26.34 -9.55 -20.26
CA VAL A 457 26.01 -9.97 -18.90
C VAL A 457 27.24 -9.95 -17.99
N ASN A 458 28.36 -10.51 -18.45
CA ASN A 458 29.60 -10.57 -17.67
C ASN A 458 30.19 -9.18 -17.41
N GLN A 459 30.28 -8.34 -18.42
CA GLN A 459 30.84 -7.00 -18.28
C GLN A 459 29.95 -6.10 -17.43
N LEU A 460 28.63 -6.17 -17.58
CA LEU A 460 27.71 -5.39 -16.74
C LEU A 460 27.70 -5.90 -15.29
N ALA A 461 27.83 -7.21 -15.07
CA ALA A 461 28.01 -7.77 -13.74
C ALA A 461 29.29 -7.22 -13.07
N ASP A 462 30.41 -7.15 -13.79
CA ASP A 462 31.65 -6.53 -13.30
C ASP A 462 31.49 -5.05 -12.99
N LYS A 463 30.78 -4.31 -13.85
CA LYS A 463 30.48 -2.89 -13.63
C LYS A 463 29.60 -2.66 -12.41
N SER A 464 28.69 -3.57 -12.11
CA SER A 464 27.76 -3.43 -10.99
C SER A 464 28.41 -3.61 -9.62
N GLU A 465 29.57 -4.27 -9.53
CA GLU A 465 30.20 -4.65 -8.26
C GLU A 465 29.25 -5.43 -7.32
N ASN A 466 28.45 -6.33 -7.90
CA ASN A 466 27.38 -7.07 -7.21
C ASN A 466 26.26 -6.20 -6.61
N ASN A 467 26.09 -4.96 -7.09
CA ASN A 467 25.09 -4.02 -6.61
C ASN A 467 23.81 -4.07 -7.48
N PHE A 468 22.73 -4.61 -6.92
CA PHE A 468 21.44 -4.72 -7.62
C PHE A 468 20.79 -3.37 -7.87
N MET A 469 21.00 -2.40 -6.99
CA MET A 469 20.46 -1.05 -7.17
C MET A 469 21.12 -0.32 -8.35
N TYR A 470 22.42 -0.52 -8.58
CA TYR A 470 23.08 -0.07 -9.81
C TYR A 470 22.36 -0.64 -11.05
N LEU A 471 22.08 -1.95 -11.07
CA LEU A 471 21.45 -2.61 -12.21
C LEU A 471 20.00 -2.15 -12.42
N ARG A 472 19.26 -1.93 -11.32
CA ARG A 472 17.90 -1.39 -11.34
C ARG A 472 17.80 -0.04 -12.05
N TYR A 473 18.88 0.76 -12.05
CA TYR A 473 18.92 2.03 -12.75
C TYR A 473 19.56 1.97 -14.13
N VAL A 474 20.70 1.29 -14.26
CA VAL A 474 21.47 1.29 -15.51
C VAL A 474 20.73 0.53 -16.61
N LEU A 475 20.04 -0.57 -16.30
CA LEU A 475 19.31 -1.35 -17.30
C LEU A 475 18.19 -0.53 -17.98
N PRO A 476 17.24 0.10 -17.25
CA PRO A 476 16.24 0.98 -17.88
C PRO A 476 16.85 2.14 -18.66
N GLN A 477 17.91 2.78 -18.16
CA GLN A 477 18.58 3.88 -18.87
C GLN A 477 19.25 3.45 -20.18
N ILE A 478 19.78 2.23 -20.24
CA ILE A 478 20.23 1.66 -21.51
C ILE A 478 19.03 1.49 -22.46
N GLU A 479 17.91 0.96 -21.96
CA GLU A 479 16.67 0.78 -22.75
C GLU A 479 16.05 2.08 -23.27
N ASP A 480 16.17 3.16 -22.49
CA ASP A 480 15.62 4.47 -22.84
C ASP A 480 16.61 5.34 -23.63
N GLY A 481 17.80 4.80 -23.94
CA GLY A 481 18.78 5.43 -24.82
C GLY A 481 19.67 6.46 -24.13
N PHE A 482 19.61 6.60 -22.81
CA PHE A 482 20.47 7.51 -22.05
C PHE A 482 21.97 7.19 -22.22
N TYR A 483 22.28 5.90 -22.42
CA TYR A 483 23.62 5.39 -22.71
C TYR A 483 23.80 4.94 -24.16
N GLN A 484 23.03 5.49 -25.11
CA GLN A 484 23.07 5.08 -26.51
C GLN A 484 24.44 5.30 -27.16
N ASP A 485 25.18 6.32 -26.73
CA ASP A 485 26.48 6.73 -27.29
C ASP A 485 27.70 6.14 -26.56
N LEU A 486 27.50 5.41 -25.46
CA LEU A 486 28.60 4.84 -24.68
C LEU A 486 28.91 3.38 -25.06
N SER A 487 30.19 3.00 -25.05
CA SER A 487 30.55 1.58 -24.94
C SER A 487 30.27 1.06 -23.52
N ILE A 488 30.20 -0.26 -23.36
CA ILE A 488 29.99 -0.89 -22.05
C ILE A 488 31.14 -0.57 -21.07
N GLU A 489 32.37 -0.43 -21.57
CA GLU A 489 33.55 -0.07 -20.76
C GLU A 489 33.45 1.37 -20.25
N SER A 490 32.68 2.22 -20.94
CA SER A 490 32.46 3.62 -20.57
C SER A 490 31.29 3.81 -19.60
N LEU A 491 30.49 2.76 -19.34
CA LEU A 491 29.44 2.81 -18.33
C LEU A 491 30.04 3.09 -16.95
N PRO A 492 29.30 3.80 -16.07
CA PRO A 492 29.72 4.00 -14.69
C PRO A 492 29.99 2.67 -14.00
N LYS A 493 30.95 2.66 -13.07
CA LYS A 493 31.29 1.47 -12.28
C LYS A 493 30.83 1.67 -10.84
N GLY A 494 30.11 0.68 -10.31
CA GLY A 494 29.55 0.70 -8.97
C GLY A 494 28.43 1.72 -8.80
N LEU A 495 27.73 1.62 -7.68
CA LEU A 495 26.61 2.52 -7.38
C LEU A 495 27.06 3.99 -7.22
N GLU A 496 28.23 4.21 -6.63
CA GLU A 496 28.79 5.55 -6.44
C GLU A 496 29.23 6.17 -7.77
N GLY A 497 29.93 5.42 -8.62
CA GLY A 497 30.30 5.90 -9.96
C GLY A 497 29.08 6.16 -10.84
N TYR A 498 27.98 5.45 -10.61
CA TYR A 498 26.69 5.75 -11.23
C TYR A 498 26.15 7.12 -10.79
N TYR A 499 26.15 7.43 -9.49
CA TYR A 499 25.74 8.75 -9.03
C TYR A 499 26.63 9.87 -9.57
N GLU A 500 27.95 9.66 -9.63
CA GLU A 500 28.90 10.64 -10.18
C GLU A 500 28.67 10.89 -11.69
N ASP A 501 28.47 9.83 -12.48
CA ASP A 501 28.16 9.95 -13.91
C ASP A 501 26.83 10.65 -14.13
N HIS A 502 25.80 10.27 -13.38
CA HIS A 502 24.49 10.91 -13.47
C HIS A 502 24.58 12.39 -13.08
N TRP A 503 25.22 12.72 -11.96
CA TRP A 503 25.47 14.09 -11.50
C TRP A 503 26.12 14.95 -12.61
N ARG A 504 27.16 14.43 -13.26
CA ARG A 504 27.82 15.10 -14.39
C ARG A 504 26.89 15.28 -15.60
N ARG A 505 26.15 14.24 -15.99
CA ARG A 505 25.24 14.25 -17.15
C ARG A 505 24.06 15.20 -16.98
N MET A 506 23.58 15.39 -15.75
CA MET A 506 22.58 16.39 -15.41
C MET A 506 23.13 17.83 -15.39
N GLY A 507 24.39 18.02 -15.80
CA GLY A 507 25.03 19.33 -15.92
C GLY A 507 25.47 19.92 -14.58
N MET A 508 25.49 19.15 -13.49
CA MET A 508 25.80 19.66 -12.14
C MET A 508 27.26 20.12 -12.00
N THR A 509 28.12 19.75 -12.94
CA THR A 509 29.53 20.19 -13.04
C THR A 509 29.76 21.24 -14.13
N ALA A 510 28.69 21.82 -14.71
CA ALA A 510 28.80 22.82 -15.77
C ALA A 510 29.50 24.11 -15.27
N LYS A 511 30.05 24.89 -16.21
CA LYS A 511 30.64 26.21 -15.93
C LYS A 511 29.92 27.28 -16.76
N PRO A 512 29.25 28.27 -16.13
CA PRO A 512 29.08 28.43 -14.68
C PRO A 512 28.22 27.31 -14.05
N LEU A 513 28.40 27.08 -12.73
CA LEU A 513 27.66 26.05 -11.99
C LEU A 513 26.15 26.31 -12.01
N PRO A 514 25.30 25.28 -12.14
CA PRO A 514 23.84 25.43 -12.15
C PRO A 514 23.30 25.62 -10.73
N ARG A 515 23.51 26.82 -10.17
CA ARG A 515 23.21 27.16 -8.76
C ARG A 515 21.78 26.81 -8.35
N THR A 516 20.80 27.07 -9.22
CA THR A 516 19.38 26.77 -8.96
C THR A 516 19.14 25.26 -8.80
N LYS A 517 19.64 24.44 -9.72
CA LYS A 517 19.51 22.96 -9.65
C LYS A 517 20.18 22.42 -8.40
N LEU A 518 21.41 22.87 -8.13
CA LEU A 518 22.16 22.50 -6.92
C LEU A 518 21.36 22.82 -5.67
N LYS A 519 20.83 24.05 -5.55
CA LYS A 519 20.04 24.46 -4.38
C LYS A 519 18.84 23.54 -4.16
N ILE A 520 18.06 23.23 -5.20
CA ILE A 520 16.87 22.37 -5.10
C ILE A 520 17.23 20.94 -4.66
N ILE A 521 18.26 20.33 -5.27
CA ILE A 521 18.67 18.96 -4.94
C ILE A 521 19.24 18.87 -3.52
N TYR A 522 20.02 19.87 -3.08
CA TYR A 522 20.51 19.92 -1.71
C TYR A 522 19.39 20.13 -0.69
N ILE A 523 18.40 20.96 -1.00
CA ILE A 523 17.20 21.09 -0.16
C ILE A 523 16.50 19.73 -0.03
N LEU A 524 16.27 19.02 -1.14
CA LEU A 524 15.67 17.67 -1.11
C LEU A 524 16.51 16.65 -0.34
N GLY A 525 17.83 16.79 -0.35
CA GLY A 525 18.76 15.97 0.43
C GLY A 525 18.72 16.23 1.94
N GLU A 526 18.49 17.48 2.36
CA GLU A 526 18.47 17.88 3.77
C GLU A 526 17.08 17.75 4.42
N ILE A 527 15.99 17.89 3.67
CA ILE A 527 14.65 17.79 4.26
C ILE A 527 14.37 16.33 4.70
N LEU A 528 14.07 16.17 5.99
CA LEU A 528 13.78 14.87 6.62
C LEU A 528 12.38 14.31 6.30
N GLN A 529 11.48 15.13 5.77
CA GLN A 529 10.09 14.79 5.45
C GLN A 529 9.76 15.05 3.98
N PRO A 530 8.81 14.31 3.37
CA PRO A 530 8.36 14.62 2.02
C PRO A 530 7.86 16.06 1.90
N ALA A 531 8.38 16.80 0.93
CA ALA A 531 8.10 18.22 0.75
C ALA A 531 7.30 18.48 -0.53
N SER A 532 6.26 19.32 -0.45
CA SER A 532 5.52 19.70 -1.65
C SER A 532 6.35 20.60 -2.56
N ARG A 533 6.04 20.61 -3.86
CA ARG A 533 6.67 21.54 -4.83
C ARG A 533 6.61 22.99 -4.36
N HIS A 534 5.49 23.38 -3.74
CA HIS A 534 5.33 24.72 -3.19
C HIS A 534 6.36 25.01 -2.09
N LEU A 535 6.54 24.08 -1.15
CA LEU A 535 7.51 24.22 -0.06
C LEU A 535 8.95 24.27 -0.59
N ILE A 536 9.29 23.38 -1.53
CA ILE A 536 10.61 23.36 -2.17
C ILE A 536 10.89 24.68 -2.89
N SER A 537 9.89 25.24 -3.60
CA SER A 537 10.02 26.53 -4.29
C SER A 537 10.31 27.69 -3.34
N LYS A 538 9.71 27.67 -2.15
CA LYS A 538 9.96 28.68 -1.11
C LYS A 538 11.38 28.57 -0.56
N TYR A 539 11.83 27.37 -0.18
CA TYR A 539 13.21 27.16 0.30
C TYR A 539 14.25 27.48 -0.78
N ALA A 540 13.99 27.09 -2.02
CA ALA A 540 14.85 27.38 -3.15
C ALA A 540 14.82 28.87 -3.53
N SER A 541 13.82 29.64 -3.10
CA SER A 541 13.57 31.02 -3.55
C SER A 541 13.43 31.08 -5.08
N GLU A 542 12.76 30.07 -5.64
CA GLU A 542 12.58 29.84 -7.08
C GLU A 542 11.10 29.72 -7.41
N ASN A 543 10.75 29.84 -8.69
CA ASN A 543 9.37 29.63 -9.11
C ASN A 543 9.04 28.13 -9.21
N GLN A 544 7.75 27.78 -9.11
CA GLN A 544 7.32 26.37 -9.13
C GLN A 544 7.58 25.64 -10.46
N LEU A 545 7.64 26.34 -11.59
CA LEU A 545 7.95 25.72 -12.89
C LEU A 545 9.40 25.26 -12.93
N THR A 546 10.34 26.14 -12.52
CA THR A 546 11.76 25.80 -12.37
C THR A 546 11.96 24.61 -11.43
N VAL A 547 11.20 24.55 -10.33
CA VAL A 547 11.25 23.40 -9.43
C VAL A 547 10.70 22.15 -10.11
N GLN A 548 9.59 22.23 -10.83
CA GLN A 548 9.03 21.09 -11.56
C GLN A 548 10.03 20.53 -12.57
N ASP A 549 10.68 21.39 -13.37
CA ASP A 549 11.67 20.96 -14.36
C ASP A 549 12.82 20.17 -13.70
N VAL A 550 13.26 20.59 -12.51
CA VAL A 550 14.29 19.88 -11.74
C VAL A 550 13.75 18.59 -11.12
N LEU A 551 12.49 18.54 -10.68
CA LEU A 551 11.89 17.32 -10.15
C LEU A 551 11.72 16.27 -11.25
N ASP A 552 11.24 16.67 -12.44
CA ASP A 552 11.06 15.79 -13.60
C ASP A 552 12.40 15.23 -14.07
N GLU A 553 13.43 16.07 -14.13
CA GLU A 553 14.80 15.66 -14.46
C GLU A 553 15.37 14.61 -13.49
N TRP A 554 14.96 14.64 -12.22
CA TRP A 554 15.52 13.81 -11.15
C TRP A 554 14.55 12.72 -10.66
N GLU A 555 13.44 12.47 -11.36
CA GLU A 555 12.33 11.58 -10.95
C GLU A 555 12.80 10.22 -10.41
N GLN A 556 13.82 9.62 -11.02
CA GLN A 556 14.38 8.31 -10.67
C GLN A 556 15.05 8.25 -9.27
N PHE A 557 15.37 9.39 -8.68
CA PHE A 557 15.92 9.50 -7.32
C PHE A 557 14.89 10.01 -6.31
N LEU A 558 13.68 10.30 -6.76
CA LEU A 558 12.63 10.87 -5.96
C LEU A 558 11.52 9.85 -5.70
N HIS A 559 10.96 9.92 -4.51
CA HIS A 559 9.72 9.25 -4.17
C HIS A 559 8.61 10.28 -4.13
N GLU A 560 7.57 10.05 -4.93
CA GLU A 560 6.36 10.86 -4.93
C GLU A 560 5.33 10.28 -3.97
N GLN A 561 4.72 11.14 -3.16
CA GLN A 561 3.69 10.75 -2.23
C GLN A 561 2.59 11.80 -2.18
N LEU A 562 1.34 11.36 -2.22
CA LEU A 562 0.20 12.26 -2.09
C LEU A 562 -0.10 12.51 -0.60
N ILE A 563 0.15 13.73 -0.13
CA ILE A 563 -0.10 14.16 1.25
C ILE A 563 -1.02 15.39 1.19
N ASP A 564 -2.16 15.36 1.87
CA ASP A 564 -3.14 16.45 1.90
C ASP A 564 -3.50 16.99 0.49
N TYR A 565 -3.72 16.07 -0.46
CA TYR A 565 -4.01 16.38 -1.87
C TYR A 565 -2.89 17.12 -2.63
N GLN A 566 -1.67 17.12 -2.10
CA GLN A 566 -0.47 17.65 -2.76
C GLN A 566 0.54 16.54 -3.02
N THR A 567 1.17 16.56 -4.19
CA THR A 567 2.34 15.71 -4.47
C THR A 567 3.54 16.26 -3.70
N CYS A 568 4.04 15.44 -2.78
CA CYS A 568 5.25 15.67 -2.00
C CYS A 568 6.37 14.75 -2.47
N TYR A 569 7.59 15.26 -2.40
CA TYR A 569 8.80 14.62 -2.92
C TYR A 569 9.80 14.41 -1.78
N SER A 570 10.46 13.25 -1.76
CA SER A 570 11.62 12.97 -0.91
C SER A 570 12.66 12.17 -1.67
N ILE A 571 13.91 12.19 -1.22
CA ILE A 571 14.94 11.33 -1.81
C ILE A 571 14.63 9.87 -1.49
N TYR A 572 14.57 9.04 -2.54
CA TYR A 572 14.14 7.65 -2.44
C TYR A 572 15.14 6.76 -1.67
N HIS A 573 16.45 7.03 -1.77
CA HIS A 573 17.47 6.19 -1.14
C HIS A 573 18.51 6.96 -0.33
N THR A 574 18.71 6.50 0.91
CA THR A 574 19.73 7.01 1.84
C THR A 574 21.15 7.00 1.24
N SER A 575 21.50 6.03 0.38
CA SER A 575 22.82 6.03 -0.30
C SER A 575 23.03 7.20 -1.24
N PHE A 576 21.97 7.73 -1.86
CA PHE A 576 22.08 8.94 -2.68
C PHE A 576 22.19 10.19 -1.80
N GLN A 577 21.48 10.24 -0.66
CA GLN A 577 21.69 11.29 0.35
C GLN A 577 23.13 11.30 0.87
N ASP A 578 23.71 10.12 1.15
CA ASP A 578 25.12 9.98 1.56
C ASP A 578 26.07 10.56 0.50
N PHE A 579 25.78 10.32 -0.78
CA PHE A 579 26.53 10.89 -1.90
C PHE A 579 26.43 12.43 -1.95
N LEU A 580 25.23 12.99 -1.80
CA LEU A 580 25.03 14.46 -1.77
C LEU A 580 25.79 15.13 -0.62
N ASN A 581 25.92 14.43 0.51
CA ASN A 581 26.60 14.90 1.72
C ASN A 581 28.12 14.74 1.72
N ARG A 582 28.70 14.18 0.66
CA ARG A 582 30.16 14.11 0.52
C ARG A 582 30.77 15.51 0.43
N LYS A 583 31.83 15.76 1.21
CA LYS A 583 32.46 17.09 1.33
C LYS A 583 32.90 17.68 0.00
N ASP A 584 33.41 16.87 -0.91
CA ASP A 584 33.86 17.31 -2.23
C ASP A 584 32.68 17.70 -3.13
N ILE A 585 31.55 16.98 -3.06
CA ILE A 585 30.32 17.31 -3.80
C ILE A 585 29.71 18.62 -3.27
N VAL A 586 29.64 18.77 -1.94
CA VAL A 586 29.17 20.01 -1.27
C VAL A 586 30.05 21.20 -1.62
N GLN A 587 31.37 21.04 -1.56
CA GLN A 587 32.32 22.09 -1.92
C GLN A 587 32.23 22.46 -3.41
N ALA A 588 32.13 21.47 -4.29
CA ALA A 588 31.98 21.69 -5.73
C ALA A 588 30.67 22.43 -6.07
N ALA A 589 29.61 22.19 -5.31
CA ALA A 589 28.33 22.88 -5.45
C ALA A 589 28.38 24.35 -5.01
N GLY A 590 29.37 24.74 -4.20
CA GLY A 590 29.43 26.07 -3.58
C GLY A 590 28.26 26.33 -2.63
N VAL A 591 27.69 25.27 -2.06
CA VAL A 591 26.53 25.31 -1.17
C VAL A 591 27.01 25.19 0.26
N ASP A 592 26.60 26.12 1.12
CA ASP A 592 26.80 25.98 2.57
C ASP A 592 25.57 25.26 3.16
N ILE A 593 25.74 23.99 3.50
CA ILE A 593 24.69 23.16 4.14
C ILE A 593 24.17 23.84 5.42
N LYS A 594 25.00 24.58 6.15
CA LYS A 594 24.54 25.31 7.34
C LYS A 594 23.55 26.41 6.97
N ILE A 595 23.74 27.08 5.84
CA ILE A 595 22.81 28.09 5.35
C ILE A 595 21.49 27.45 4.94
N ILE A 596 21.52 26.28 4.28
CA ILE A 596 20.29 25.53 3.94
C ILE A 596 19.55 25.10 5.21
N ASN A 597 20.26 24.57 6.21
CA ASN A 597 19.66 24.14 7.47
C ASN A 597 19.10 25.32 8.29
N VAL A 598 19.74 26.48 8.25
CA VAL A 598 19.20 27.73 8.80
C VAL A 598 17.95 28.17 8.03
N MET A 599 17.96 28.15 6.69
CA MET A 599 16.77 28.50 5.88
C MET A 599 15.57 27.58 6.15
N ILE A 600 15.82 26.28 6.32
CA ILE A 600 14.79 25.30 6.70
C ILE A 600 14.28 25.62 8.12
N ALA A 601 15.18 25.88 9.07
CA ALA A 601 14.83 26.18 10.46
C ALA A 601 14.07 27.50 10.64
N ASP A 602 14.49 28.57 9.96
CA ASP A 602 13.88 29.90 10.02
C ASP A 602 12.44 29.86 9.50
N TYR A 603 12.20 29.11 8.42
CA TYR A 603 10.87 28.96 7.85
C TYR A 603 9.97 28.02 8.67
N LEU A 604 10.53 26.98 9.29
CA LEU A 604 9.81 26.18 10.29
C LEU A 604 9.39 27.05 11.49
N TRP A 605 10.23 28.02 11.87
CA TRP A 605 9.93 29.01 12.90
C TRP A 605 8.84 30.01 12.47
N GLU A 606 8.92 30.58 11.26
CA GLU A 606 7.88 31.46 10.71
C GLU A 606 6.52 30.76 10.55
N GLY A 607 6.51 29.47 10.18
CA GLY A 607 5.26 28.70 10.09
C GLY A 607 4.62 28.34 11.43
N LEU A 608 5.40 28.30 12.52
CA LEU A 608 4.93 27.99 13.87
C LEU A 608 4.57 29.23 14.70
N PHE A 609 5.17 30.38 14.38
CA PHE A 609 5.08 31.61 15.21
C PHE A 609 4.91 32.91 14.40
N GLY A 610 4.70 32.84 13.08
CA GLY A 610 4.65 34.01 12.19
C GLY A 610 3.32 34.76 12.12
N ASP A 611 2.31 34.34 12.89
CA ASP A 611 1.09 35.11 13.13
C ASP A 611 1.08 35.63 14.59
N GLU A 612 1.99 36.58 14.89
CA GLU A 612 1.80 37.58 15.97
C GLU A 612 1.88 39.00 15.40
#